data_AF-A0A0F9AAN2-F1
#
_entry.id   AF-A0A0F9AAN2-F1
#
_cell.length_a   1.000
_cell.length_b   1.000
_cell.length_c   1.000
_cell.angle_alpha   90.00
_cell.angle_beta   90.00
_cell.angle_gamma   90.00
#
_symmetry.space_group_name_H-M   'P 1'
#
loop_
_entity.id
_entity.type
_entity.pdbx_description
1 polymer ?
#
loop_
_entity_poly.entity_id
_entity_poly.type
_entity_poly.pdbx_seq_one_letter_code
_entity_poly.pdbx_strand_id
1 'polypeptide(L)'
;SFINSRLSTVRDNNKIQSWTYQITRNAIIDHYRAQKRTVQLPKSLSVPESNPNDEVRREIANWFLPMTNRLPDHYRQALILSEVDGLTQKEIALKQGLSLSGAKSRIQRGRAMLKKTLLDCCHFEFDAQGKVAEYQPKDKSCSEC
;
A
#
# COMPACT_ATOMS: atom_id res chain seq x y z
N SER A 1 -11.84 -1.46 -33.98
CA SER A 1 -13.08 -0.99 -33.33
C SER A 1 -12.88 -0.99 -31.83
N PHE A 2 -12.70 0.19 -31.23
CA PHE A 2 -12.49 0.36 -29.79
C PHE A 2 -13.77 0.93 -29.17
N ILE A 3 -14.55 0.08 -28.49
CA ILE A 3 -15.65 0.52 -27.61
C ILE A 3 -15.76 -0.48 -26.44
N ASN A 4 -15.45 -0.06 -25.21
CA ASN A 4 -16.50 0.04 -24.21
C ASN A 4 -16.14 0.99 -23.05
N SER A 5 -16.77 2.16 -23.14
CA SER A 5 -17.05 3.10 -22.07
C SER A 5 -17.86 2.46 -20.93
N ARG A 6 -17.35 2.57 -19.69
CA ARG A 6 -18.09 2.89 -18.45
C ARG A 6 -17.10 2.87 -17.27
N LEU A 7 -16.12 3.78 -17.29
CA LEU A 7 -15.44 4.19 -16.07
C LEU A 7 -16.41 5.08 -15.32
N SER A 8 -17.25 4.46 -14.49
CA SER A 8 -17.97 5.19 -13.48
C SER A 8 -16.90 5.84 -12.60
N THR A 9 -16.71 7.15 -12.78
CA THR A 9 -15.87 8.00 -11.94
C THR A 9 -16.53 8.10 -10.56
N VAL A 10 -16.60 6.97 -9.85
CA VAL A 10 -17.16 6.95 -8.51
C VAL A 10 -16.08 7.55 -7.63
N ARG A 11 -16.27 8.83 -7.29
CA ARG A 11 -15.65 9.48 -6.13
C ARG A 11 -16.15 8.78 -4.85
N ASP A 12 -15.80 7.51 -4.69
CA ASP A 12 -16.24 6.70 -3.57
C ASP A 12 -15.17 6.82 -2.47
N ASN A 13 -15.18 7.96 -1.77
CA ASN A 13 -14.34 8.19 -0.59
C ASN A 13 -14.40 7.01 0.40
N ASN A 14 -15.55 6.32 0.48
CA ASN A 14 -15.75 5.12 1.31
C ASN A 14 -15.04 3.87 0.76
N LYS A 15 -14.99 3.66 -0.57
CA LYS A 15 -14.17 2.57 -1.14
C LYS A 15 -12.69 2.85 -0.95
N ILE A 16 -12.27 4.11 -1.12
CA ILE A 16 -10.90 4.55 -0.81
C ILE A 16 -10.57 4.31 0.67
N GLN A 17 -11.52 4.50 1.60
CA GLN A 17 -11.34 4.20 3.03
C GLN A 17 -11.10 2.73 3.31
N SER A 18 -11.92 1.82 2.77
CA SER A 18 -11.72 0.36 2.93
C SER A 18 -10.44 -0.12 2.21
N TRP A 19 -10.14 0.50 1.07
CA TRP A 19 -9.06 0.14 0.18
C TRP A 19 -7.66 0.48 0.69
N THR A 20 -7.46 1.63 1.34
CA THR A 20 -6.15 1.90 1.98
C THR A 20 -5.84 0.92 3.10
N TYR A 21 -6.83 0.15 3.59
CA TYR A 21 -6.57 -0.96 4.51
C TYR A 21 -6.25 -2.28 3.79
N GLN A 22 -6.71 -2.47 2.54
CA GLN A 22 -6.59 -3.74 1.81
C GLN A 22 -5.50 -3.76 0.74
N ILE A 23 -5.29 -2.68 -0.03
CA ILE A 23 -4.30 -2.70 -1.11
C ILE A 23 -2.88 -2.62 -0.63
N THR A 24 -2.62 -1.88 0.42
CA THR A 24 -1.30 -1.89 1.02
C THR A 24 -1.05 -3.22 1.69
N ARG A 25 -1.91 -3.73 2.56
CA ARG A 25 -1.51 -4.90 3.36
C ARG A 25 -1.16 -6.13 2.53
N ASN A 26 -2.02 -6.61 1.64
CA ASN A 26 -1.71 -7.86 0.92
C ASN A 26 -0.67 -7.64 -0.18
N ALA A 27 -0.77 -6.57 -0.98
CA ALA A 27 0.21 -6.34 -2.04
C ALA A 27 1.60 -5.99 -1.48
N ILE A 28 1.69 -5.19 -0.40
CA ILE A 28 2.98 -4.92 0.29
C ILE A 28 3.47 -6.19 0.96
N ILE A 29 2.64 -6.90 1.73
CA ILE A 29 3.08 -8.12 2.39
C ILE A 29 3.58 -9.12 1.36
N ASP A 30 2.84 -9.36 0.28
CA ASP A 30 3.22 -10.33 -0.75
C ASP A 30 4.47 -9.85 -1.50
N HIS A 31 4.55 -8.57 -1.88
CA HIS A 31 5.71 -7.97 -2.53
C HIS A 31 6.98 -8.08 -1.68
N TYR A 32 6.95 -7.62 -0.43
CA TYR A 32 8.11 -7.62 0.46
C TYR A 32 8.42 -9.03 1.01
N ARG A 33 7.43 -9.91 1.20
CA ARG A 33 7.69 -11.33 1.51
C ARG A 33 8.33 -12.06 0.34
N ALA A 34 7.89 -11.81 -0.89
CA ALA A 34 8.48 -12.40 -2.08
C ALA A 34 9.95 -11.98 -2.20
N GLN A 35 10.24 -10.68 -2.10
CA GLN A 35 11.62 -10.17 -2.12
C GLN A 35 12.49 -10.77 -1.01
N LYS A 36 11.98 -10.86 0.23
CA LYS A 36 12.72 -11.48 1.35
C LYS A 36 13.01 -12.97 1.11
N ARG A 37 12.12 -13.69 0.39
CA ARG A 37 12.34 -15.09 -0.03
C ARG A 37 13.33 -15.21 -1.19
N THR A 38 13.31 -14.28 -2.15
CA THR A 38 14.22 -14.30 -3.32
C THR A 38 15.68 -14.16 -2.90
N VAL A 39 15.97 -13.49 -1.78
CA VAL A 39 17.32 -13.38 -1.21
C VAL A 39 17.83 -14.72 -0.64
N GLN A 40 16.98 -15.75 -0.46
CA GLN A 40 17.35 -17.01 0.20
C GLN A 40 17.25 -18.30 -0.63
N LEU A 41 16.74 -18.31 -1.88
CA LEU A 41 16.62 -19.56 -2.67
C LEU A 41 16.93 -19.41 -4.18
N PRO A 42 17.39 -20.48 -4.87
CA PRO A 42 17.65 -20.46 -6.32
C PRO A 42 16.37 -20.29 -7.15
N LYS A 43 16.49 -19.56 -8.27
CA LYS A 43 15.42 -19.29 -9.25
C LYS A 43 14.91 -20.57 -9.93
N SER A 44 13.88 -21.22 -9.39
CA SER A 44 13.01 -22.09 -10.21
C SER A 44 11.59 -22.16 -9.64
N LEU A 45 10.82 -21.08 -9.79
CA LEU A 45 9.37 -21.16 -9.66
C LEU A 45 8.75 -20.33 -10.77
N SER A 46 7.93 -21.00 -11.58
CA SER A 46 7.19 -20.43 -12.70
C SER A 46 6.39 -19.20 -12.25
N VAL A 47 6.65 -18.07 -12.91
CA VAL A 47 5.91 -16.83 -12.69
C VAL A 47 4.51 -17.03 -13.27
N PRO A 48 3.43 -16.97 -12.47
CA PRO A 48 2.08 -17.00 -13.01
C PRO A 48 1.89 -15.79 -13.94
N GLU A 49 1.22 -15.97 -15.08
CA GLU A 49 0.85 -14.87 -15.96
C GLU A 49 0.15 -13.79 -15.15
N SER A 50 0.77 -12.61 -15.05
CA SER A 50 0.25 -11.54 -14.21
C SER A 50 -0.96 -10.90 -14.86
N ASN A 51 -2.06 -10.80 -14.12
CA ASN A 51 -3.16 -9.90 -14.46
C ASN A 51 -2.61 -8.45 -14.51
N PRO A 52 -3.00 -7.61 -15.49
CA PRO A 52 -2.61 -6.20 -15.55
C PRO A 52 -2.90 -5.44 -14.24
N ASN A 53 -4.03 -5.71 -13.59
CA ASN A 53 -4.37 -5.09 -12.31
C ASN A 53 -3.42 -5.52 -11.18
N ASP A 54 -2.79 -6.70 -11.27
CA ASP A 54 -1.80 -7.14 -10.30
C ASP A 54 -0.45 -6.46 -10.49
N GLU A 55 -0.10 -6.06 -11.72
CA GLU A 55 1.08 -5.22 -11.98
C GLU A 55 0.90 -3.82 -11.38
N VAL A 56 -0.23 -3.17 -11.65
CA VAL A 56 -0.55 -1.85 -11.09
C VAL A 56 -0.47 -1.86 -9.56
N ARG A 57 -0.93 -2.94 -8.92
CA ARG A 57 -0.84 -3.10 -7.46
C ARG A 57 0.59 -3.28 -6.96
N ARG A 58 1.44 -3.99 -7.71
CA ARG A 58 2.87 -4.12 -7.40
C ARG A 58 3.59 -2.78 -7.53
N GLU A 59 3.28 -2.00 -8.55
CA GLU A 59 3.83 -0.65 -8.72
C GLU A 59 3.45 0.25 -7.54
N ILE A 60 2.18 0.26 -7.13
CA ILE A 60 1.73 1.03 -5.96
C ILE A 60 2.43 0.53 -4.67
N ALA A 61 2.65 -0.78 -4.54
CA ALA A 61 3.40 -1.32 -3.41
C ALA A 61 4.86 -0.83 -3.37
N ASN A 62 5.49 -0.60 -4.53
CA ASN A 62 6.85 -0.03 -4.61
C ASN A 62 6.92 1.39 -4.05
N TRP A 63 5.84 2.17 -4.13
CA TRP A 63 5.81 3.54 -3.59
C TRP A 63 5.59 3.59 -2.08
N PHE A 64 5.27 2.47 -1.44
CA PHE A 64 5.02 2.43 -0.01
C PHE A 64 6.20 3.02 0.79
N LEU A 65 7.41 2.49 0.59
CA LEU A 65 8.57 2.97 1.34
C LEU A 65 8.89 4.45 1.04
N PRO A 66 9.01 4.90 -0.23
CA PRO A 66 9.19 6.31 -0.56
C PRO A 66 8.16 7.24 0.08
N MET A 67 6.87 6.90 -0.04
CA MET A 67 5.78 7.73 0.49
C MET A 67 5.79 7.78 2.03
N THR A 68 6.20 6.69 2.70
CA THR A 68 6.32 6.70 4.16
C THR A 68 7.41 7.64 4.68
N ASN A 69 8.39 8.04 3.86
CA ASN A 69 9.41 9.01 4.25
C ASN A 69 8.84 10.41 4.52
N ARG A 70 7.63 10.69 4.00
CA ARG A 70 6.91 11.95 4.24
C ARG A 70 6.16 11.97 5.58
N LEU A 71 6.15 10.85 6.30
CA LEU A 71 5.49 10.74 7.60
C LEU A 71 6.48 11.01 8.74
N PRO A 72 6.02 11.56 9.88
CA PRO A 72 6.81 11.61 11.10
C PRO A 72 7.35 10.23 11.51
N ASP A 73 8.60 10.20 11.98
CA ASP A 73 9.39 8.97 12.20
C ASP A 73 8.66 7.89 13.01
N HIS A 74 7.95 8.28 14.06
CA HIS A 74 7.25 7.34 14.92
C HIS A 74 6.05 6.66 14.24
N TYR A 75 5.42 7.32 13.27
CA TYR A 75 4.38 6.71 12.44
C TYR A 75 4.98 5.86 11.33
N ARG A 76 6.04 6.35 10.67
CA ARG A 76 6.79 5.62 9.66
C ARG A 76 7.31 4.28 10.20
N GLN A 77 7.99 4.30 11.34
CA GLN A 77 8.53 3.07 11.94
C GLN A 77 7.43 2.09 12.36
N ALA A 78 6.33 2.57 12.96
CA ALA A 78 5.23 1.70 13.33
C ALA A 78 4.59 1.02 12.09
N LEU A 79 4.50 1.74 10.97
CA LEU A 79 4.03 1.18 9.70
C LEU A 79 5.00 0.15 9.12
N ILE A 80 6.30 0.46 9.05
CA ILE A 80 7.30 -0.47 8.49
C ILE A 80 7.32 -1.77 9.30
N LEU A 81 7.36 -1.67 10.64
CA LEU A 81 7.33 -2.86 11.50
C LEU A 81 6.06 -3.70 11.30
N SER A 82 4.91 -3.05 11.06
CA SER A 82 3.62 -3.74 10.89
C SER A 82 3.45 -4.36 9.50
N GLU A 83 3.71 -3.59 8.44
CA GLU A 83 3.34 -3.95 7.07
C GLU A 83 4.48 -4.64 6.31
N VAL A 84 5.74 -4.31 6.63
CA VAL A 84 6.93 -4.90 5.97
C VAL A 84 7.50 -6.03 6.82
N ASP A 85 7.75 -5.77 8.10
CA ASP A 85 8.32 -6.80 9.00
C ASP A 85 7.27 -7.79 9.51
N GLY A 86 5.98 -7.45 9.36
CA GLY A 86 4.86 -8.32 9.73
C GLY A 86 4.68 -8.50 11.24
N LEU A 87 5.24 -7.60 12.06
CA LEU A 87 5.11 -7.68 13.52
C LEU A 87 3.67 -7.39 13.95
N THR A 88 3.23 -8.11 14.98
CA THR A 88 1.96 -7.85 15.65
C THR A 88 2.00 -6.53 16.43
N GLN A 89 0.83 -5.96 16.71
CA GLN A 89 0.72 -4.74 17.53
C GLN A 89 1.36 -4.90 18.91
N LYS A 90 1.33 -6.11 19.47
CA LYS A 90 1.98 -6.44 20.75
C LYS A 90 3.50 -6.42 20.65
N GLU A 91 4.06 -7.02 19.61
CA GLU A 91 5.51 -7.01 19.37
C GLU A 91 6.02 -5.59 19.09
N ILE A 92 5.26 -4.79 18.34
CA ILE A 92 5.58 -3.37 18.10
C ILE A 92 5.53 -2.57 19.40
N ALA A 93 4.52 -2.80 20.24
CA ALA A 93 4.40 -2.15 21.54
C ALA A 93 5.63 -2.43 22.41
N LEU A 94 6.04 -3.70 22.51
CA LEU A 94 7.25 -4.09 23.24
C LEU A 94 8.52 -3.46 22.64
N LYS A 95 8.68 -3.55 21.31
CA LYS A 95 9.86 -3.06 20.60
C LYS A 95 10.04 -1.54 20.70
N GLN A 96 8.95 -0.78 20.81
CA GLN A 96 8.97 0.68 20.86
C GLN A 96 8.71 1.27 22.25
N GLY A 97 8.59 0.43 23.30
CA GLY A 97 8.30 0.89 24.66
C GLY A 97 6.94 1.59 24.79
N LEU A 98 5.91 1.08 24.10
CA LEU A 98 4.55 1.64 24.09
C LEU A 98 3.55 0.73 24.81
N SER A 99 2.42 1.31 25.19
CA SER A 99 1.23 0.51 25.47
C SER A 99 0.68 -0.11 24.17
N LEU A 100 -0.10 -1.18 24.28
CA LEU A 100 -0.78 -1.79 23.14
C LEU A 100 -1.71 -0.79 22.43
N SER A 101 -2.42 0.04 23.19
CA SER A 101 -3.27 1.11 22.65
C SER A 101 -2.44 2.18 21.94
N GLY A 102 -1.26 2.51 22.46
CA GLY A 102 -0.30 3.44 21.84
C GLY A 102 0.22 2.93 20.50
N ALA A 103 0.63 1.66 20.43
CA ALA A 103 1.06 1.02 19.18
C ALA A 103 -0.08 0.98 18.15
N LYS A 104 -1.28 0.56 18.54
CA LYS A 104 -2.48 0.56 17.68
C LYS A 104 -2.76 1.97 17.14
N SER A 105 -2.71 2.98 18.00
CA SER A 105 -2.95 4.38 17.62
C SER A 105 -1.91 4.91 16.63
N ARG A 106 -0.62 4.60 16.84
CA ARG A 106 0.44 4.98 15.90
C ARG A 106 0.27 4.33 14.54
N ILE A 107 -0.04 3.04 14.49
CA ILE A 107 -0.28 2.33 13.22
C ILE A 107 -1.46 2.95 12.48
N GLN A 108 -2.59 3.17 13.17
CA GLN A 108 -3.79 3.76 12.56
C GLN A 108 -3.54 5.17 12.02
N ARG A 109 -2.86 6.03 12.80
CA ARG A 109 -2.52 7.39 12.34
C ARG A 109 -1.52 7.37 11.19
N GLY A 110 -0.53 6.49 11.24
CA GLY A 110 0.39 6.28 10.12
C GLY A 110 -0.35 5.89 8.84
N ARG A 111 -1.27 4.92 8.91
CA ARG A 111 -2.09 4.52 7.75
C ARG A 111 -2.91 5.68 7.19
N ALA A 112 -3.51 6.49 8.06
CA ALA A 112 -4.27 7.67 7.64
C ALA A 112 -3.39 8.74 6.96
N MET A 113 -2.17 8.95 7.46
CA MET A 113 -1.22 9.89 6.84
C MET A 113 -0.69 9.39 5.50
N LEU A 114 -0.33 8.11 5.41
CA LEU A 114 0.10 7.50 4.15
C LEU A 114 -1.02 7.57 3.11
N LYS A 115 -2.25 7.28 3.52
CA LYS A 115 -3.44 7.45 2.69
C LYS A 115 -3.53 8.87 2.13
N LYS A 116 -3.44 9.87 3.02
CA LYS A 116 -3.52 11.27 2.62
C LYS A 116 -2.41 11.59 1.61
N THR A 117 -1.19 11.16 1.89
CA THR A 117 -0.02 11.37 1.02
C THR A 117 -0.24 10.79 -0.39
N LEU A 118 -0.73 9.54 -0.48
CA LEU A 118 -1.04 8.90 -1.76
C LEU A 118 -2.16 9.65 -2.51
N LEU A 119 -3.22 10.06 -1.81
CA LEU A 119 -4.35 10.76 -2.42
C LEU A 119 -4.04 12.22 -2.75
N ASP A 120 -3.09 12.85 -2.07
CA ASP A 120 -2.61 14.18 -2.44
C ASP A 120 -1.83 14.10 -3.76
N CYS A 121 -1.10 13.00 -4.01
CA CYS A 121 -0.27 12.85 -5.20
C CYS A 121 -0.96 12.17 -6.39
N CYS A 122 -1.83 11.20 -6.17
CA CYS A 122 -2.41 10.37 -7.22
C CYS A 122 -3.93 10.46 -7.26
N HIS A 123 -4.48 10.37 -8.47
CA HIS A 123 -5.83 9.91 -8.71
C HIS A 123 -5.82 8.38 -8.89
N PHE A 124 -6.79 7.70 -8.29
CA PHE A 124 -6.91 6.24 -8.37
C PHE A 124 -8.28 5.88 -8.92
N GLU A 125 -8.30 4.92 -9.83
CA GLU A 125 -9.50 4.28 -10.31
C GLU A 125 -9.60 2.86 -9.78
N PHE A 126 -10.81 2.45 -9.41
CA PHE A 126 -11.07 1.18 -8.75
C PHE A 126 -11.91 0.26 -9.63
N ASP A 127 -11.59 -1.03 -9.62
CA ASP A 127 -12.42 -2.06 -10.22
C ASP A 127 -13.72 -2.31 -9.41
N ALA A 128 -14.60 -3.17 -9.93
CA ALA A 128 -15.86 -3.52 -9.27
C ALA A 128 -15.68 -4.17 -7.89
N GLN A 129 -14.48 -4.69 -7.59
CA GLN A 129 -14.12 -5.29 -6.30
C GLN A 129 -13.53 -4.23 -5.34
N GLY A 130 -13.46 -2.97 -5.78
CA GLY A 130 -12.90 -1.86 -5.02
C GLY A 130 -11.38 -1.85 -4.96
N LYS A 131 -10.68 -2.65 -5.79
CA LYS A 131 -9.21 -2.65 -5.88
C LYS A 131 -8.75 -1.67 -6.95
N VAL A 132 -7.52 -1.15 -6.86
CA VAL A 132 -7.03 -0.26 -7.92
C VAL A 132 -6.87 -1.04 -9.21
N ALA A 133 -7.43 -0.47 -10.26
CA ALA A 133 -7.26 -0.86 -11.64
C ALA A 133 -6.25 0.06 -12.32
N GLU A 134 -6.33 1.37 -12.07
CA GLU A 134 -5.45 2.38 -12.68
C GLU A 134 -5.12 3.51 -11.69
N TYR A 135 -4.03 4.23 -11.97
CA TYR A 135 -3.66 5.47 -11.29
C TYR A 135 -3.18 6.53 -12.27
N GLN A 136 -3.28 7.79 -11.88
CA GLN A 136 -2.71 8.92 -12.62
C GLN A 136 -2.12 9.95 -11.64
N PRO A 137 -0.91 10.48 -11.88
CA PRO A 137 -0.39 11.60 -11.09
C PRO A 137 -1.31 12.82 -11.20
N LYS A 138 -1.56 13.52 -10.10
CA LYS A 138 -2.38 14.74 -10.10
C LYS A 138 -1.66 15.94 -10.71
N ASP A 139 -0.34 15.97 -10.60
CA ASP A 139 0.52 17.00 -11.19
C ASP A 139 1.92 16.45 -11.45
N LYS A 140 2.76 17.25 -12.13
CA LYS A 140 4.15 16.89 -12.47
C LYS A 140 5.10 16.83 -11.27
N SER A 141 4.69 17.32 -10.09
CA SER A 141 5.50 17.28 -8.86
C SER A 141 5.37 15.95 -8.12
N CYS A 142 4.38 15.14 -8.50
CA CYS A 142 4.18 13.80 -7.97
C CYS A 142 5.07 12.81 -8.74
N SER A 143 6.32 12.65 -8.32
CA SER A 143 7.29 11.72 -8.94
C SER A 143 7.22 10.28 -8.42
N GLU A 144 6.37 10.05 -7.41
CA GLU A 144 6.17 8.74 -6.76
C GLU A 144 4.83 8.12 -7.19
N CYS A 145 4.39 8.52 -8.39
CA CYS A 145 3.26 8.14 -9.22
C CYS A 145 3.72 8.49 -10.66
#